data_AF-A0A1V4J7K7-F1
#
_entry.id   AF-A0A1V4J7K7-F1
#
_cell.length_a   1.000
_cell.length_b   1.000
_cell.length_c   1.000
_cell.angle_alpha   90.00
_cell.angle_beta   90.00
_cell.angle_gamma   90.00
#
_symmetry.space_group_name_H-M   'P 1'
#
loop_
_entity.id
_entity.type
_entity.pdbx_description
1 polymer ?
#
loop_
_entity_poly.entity_id
_entity_poly.type
_entity_poly.pdbx_seq_one_letter_code
_entity_poly.pdbx_strand_id
1 'polypeptide(L)'
;MGLALLFLAVLATLISCEDPEVNCGRPEADFNSVVYGNDWWVGSVVRYSCRPGFLLLGDPASACQSDGRWTPKPTCLRICLRGRIEISERDITGRCSSSCSTQAHLGAFLNHGCIKISACVTKHSGWARWFLRCDICECDCHVPCGSSR
;
A
#
# COMPACT_ATOMS: atom_id res chain seq x y z
N MET A 1 -17.54 -28.23 51.41
CA MET A 1 -16.28 -28.06 50.65
C MET A 1 -16.40 -28.47 49.18
N GLY A 2 -17.26 -29.43 48.79
CA GLY A 2 -17.35 -29.89 47.39
C GLY A 2 -18.01 -28.93 46.38
N LEU A 3 -19.01 -28.14 46.80
CA LEU A 3 -19.75 -27.24 45.89
C LEU A 3 -18.89 -26.06 45.39
N ALA A 4 -17.97 -25.54 46.21
CA ALA A 4 -17.06 -24.46 45.81
C ALA A 4 -16.00 -24.94 44.80
N LEU A 5 -15.49 -26.17 44.98
CA LEU A 5 -14.58 -26.80 44.02
C LEU A 5 -15.25 -27.10 42.69
N LEU A 6 -16.53 -27.52 42.71
CA LEU A 6 -17.35 -27.69 41.51
C LEU A 6 -17.59 -26.34 40.80
N PHE A 7 -17.90 -25.28 41.55
CA PHE A 7 -18.09 -23.94 40.96
C PHE A 7 -16.81 -23.38 40.33
N LEU A 8 -15.67 -23.55 40.99
CA LEU A 8 -14.35 -23.17 40.47
C LEU A 8 -13.94 -24.01 39.26
N ALA A 9 -14.24 -25.31 39.24
CA ALA A 9 -14.01 -26.17 38.09
C ALA A 9 -14.90 -25.79 36.90
N VAL A 10 -16.18 -25.50 37.14
CA VAL A 10 -17.12 -25.03 36.10
C VAL A 10 -16.70 -23.66 35.56
N LEU A 11 -16.29 -22.72 36.41
CA LEU A 11 -15.70 -21.44 36.00
C LEU A 11 -14.41 -21.64 35.20
N ALA A 12 -13.52 -22.55 35.63
CA ALA A 12 -12.29 -22.86 34.90
C ALA A 12 -12.55 -23.49 33.52
N THR A 13 -13.62 -24.28 33.36
CA THR A 13 -14.04 -24.80 32.04
C THR A 13 -14.82 -23.79 31.19
N LEU A 14 -15.44 -22.78 31.80
CA LEU A 14 -16.13 -21.67 31.10
C LEU A 14 -15.17 -20.53 30.72
N ILE A 15 -13.95 -20.51 31.29
CA ILE A 15 -12.85 -19.57 30.98
C ILE A 15 -11.80 -20.28 30.12
N SER A 16 -12.23 -21.06 29.12
CA SER A 16 -11.35 -21.41 28.01
C SER A 16 -11.74 -20.54 26.84
N CYS A 17 -10.98 -19.46 26.61
CA CYS A 17 -10.83 -18.97 25.25
C CYS A 17 -10.02 -20.05 24.52
N GLU A 18 -10.69 -21.11 24.08
CA GLU A 18 -10.13 -21.99 23.06
C GLU A 18 -10.00 -21.10 21.83
N ASP A 19 -8.88 -20.41 21.67
CA ASP A 19 -8.57 -19.65 20.47
C ASP A 19 -8.38 -20.73 19.39
N PRO A 20 -9.37 -20.98 18.52
CA PRO A 20 -9.16 -21.99 17.50
C PRO A 20 -7.93 -21.54 16.73
N GLU A 21 -6.94 -22.42 16.56
CA GLU A 21 -5.77 -22.15 15.71
C GLU A 21 -6.26 -22.00 14.27
N VAL A 22 -6.79 -20.82 13.95
CA VAL A 22 -7.40 -20.50 12.68
C VAL A 22 -6.25 -20.16 11.75
N ASN A 23 -6.11 -21.01 10.74
CA ASN A 23 -5.12 -20.84 9.70
C ASN A 23 -5.82 -20.28 8.46
N CYS A 24 -5.36 -19.13 7.96
CA CYS A 24 -5.88 -18.55 6.72
C CYS A 24 -5.38 -19.27 5.45
N GLY A 25 -4.47 -20.24 5.62
CA GLY A 25 -3.79 -20.92 4.53
C GLY A 25 -2.75 -20.03 3.86
N ARG A 26 -2.07 -20.60 2.86
CA ARG A 26 -1.05 -19.87 2.10
C ARG A 26 -1.70 -18.70 1.34
N PRO A 27 -1.22 -17.46 1.52
CA PRO A 27 -1.76 -16.31 0.80
C PRO A 27 -1.66 -16.50 -0.71
N GLU A 28 -2.69 -16.05 -1.43
CA GLU A 28 -2.71 -16.10 -2.88
C GLU A 28 -1.64 -15.17 -3.48
N ALA A 29 -0.92 -15.67 -4.48
CA ALA A 29 0.05 -14.92 -5.27
C ALA A 29 -0.18 -15.19 -6.76
N ASP A 30 -0.25 -14.13 -7.57
CA ASP A 30 -0.24 -14.26 -9.03
C ASP A 30 1.18 -14.14 -9.59
N PHE A 31 1.35 -14.47 -10.88
CA PHE A 31 2.66 -14.41 -11.55
C PHE A 31 3.31 -13.02 -11.48
N ASN A 32 2.55 -11.93 -11.39
CA ASN A 32 3.09 -10.57 -11.38
C ASN A 32 3.46 -10.09 -9.97
N SER A 33 3.13 -10.88 -8.95
CA SER A 33 3.36 -10.57 -7.53
C SER A 33 4.36 -11.53 -6.88
N VAL A 34 4.96 -11.07 -5.79
CA VAL A 34 5.83 -11.87 -4.91
C VAL A 34 5.36 -11.66 -3.47
N VAL A 35 5.24 -12.74 -2.70
CA VAL A 35 4.77 -12.72 -1.31
C VAL A 35 5.93 -13.02 -0.36
N TYR A 36 6.05 -12.22 0.68
CA TYR A 36 6.99 -12.37 1.78
C TYR A 36 6.25 -12.68 3.08
N GLY A 37 6.69 -13.72 3.78
CA GLY A 37 6.08 -14.21 5.02
C GLY A 37 5.85 -15.71 4.96
N ASN A 38 6.01 -16.37 6.10
CA ASN A 38 5.93 -17.84 6.25
C ASN A 38 4.92 -18.30 7.30
N ASP A 39 4.26 -17.37 7.99
CA ASP A 39 3.24 -17.66 9.01
C ASP A 39 1.83 -17.35 8.46
N TRP A 40 0.88 -18.26 8.71
CA TRP A 40 -0.46 -18.22 8.11
C TRP A 40 -1.59 -18.27 9.15
N TRP A 41 -1.27 -17.98 10.40
CA TRP A 41 -2.20 -18.01 11.53
C TRP A 41 -2.86 -16.65 11.74
N VAL A 42 -4.01 -16.59 12.43
CA VAL A 42 -4.67 -15.32 12.78
C VAL A 42 -3.69 -14.34 13.41
N GLY A 43 -3.74 -13.09 12.95
CA GLY A 43 -2.81 -12.03 13.34
C GLY A 43 -1.50 -11.99 12.55
N SER A 44 -1.18 -13.04 11.78
CA SER A 44 -0.02 -13.02 10.87
C SER A 44 -0.22 -11.99 9.77
N VAL A 45 0.88 -11.38 9.34
CA VAL A 45 0.89 -10.39 8.25
C VAL A 45 1.91 -10.81 7.21
N VAL A 46 1.46 -10.85 5.95
CA VAL A 46 2.34 -11.06 4.79
C VAL A 46 2.47 -9.78 3.99
N ARG A 47 3.59 -9.62 3.29
CA ARG A 47 3.84 -8.46 2.43
C ARG A 47 3.93 -8.88 0.98
N TYR A 48 3.37 -8.05 0.11
CA TYR A 48 3.39 -8.22 -1.33
C TYR A 48 4.36 -7.22 -1.98
N SER A 49 5.04 -7.66 -3.04
CA SER A 49 5.70 -6.80 -4.01
C SER A 49 5.29 -7.18 -5.43
N CYS A 50 5.49 -6.27 -6.38
CA CYS A 50 5.29 -6.56 -7.80
C CYS A 50 6.62 -6.80 -8.49
N ARG A 51 6.58 -7.68 -9.50
CA ARG A 51 7.73 -7.91 -10.39
C ARG A 51 8.10 -6.64 -11.17
N PRO A 52 9.33 -6.57 -11.70
CA PRO A 52 9.75 -5.45 -12.56
C PRO A 52 8.76 -5.18 -13.70
N GLY A 53 8.45 -3.90 -13.94
CA GLY A 53 7.47 -3.47 -14.96
C GLY A 53 6.01 -3.42 -14.48
N PHE A 54 5.75 -3.78 -13.22
CA PHE A 54 4.44 -3.70 -12.60
C PHE A 54 4.44 -2.75 -11.40
N LEU A 55 3.33 -2.07 -11.21
CA LEU A 55 3.08 -1.21 -10.07
C LEU A 55 2.09 -1.85 -9.11
N LEU A 56 2.43 -1.82 -7.80
CA LEU A 56 1.55 -2.26 -6.73
C LEU A 56 0.47 -1.22 -6.44
N LEU A 57 -0.79 -1.62 -6.54
CA LEU A 57 -1.97 -0.82 -6.22
C LEU A 57 -2.73 -1.47 -5.05
N GLY A 58 -2.97 -0.70 -3.98
CA GLY A 58 -3.61 -1.16 -2.75
C GLY A 58 -2.63 -1.24 -1.57
N ASP A 59 -3.06 -1.89 -0.48
CA ASP A 59 -2.21 -2.12 0.69
C ASP A 59 -1.15 -3.19 0.37
N PRO A 60 0.16 -2.91 0.55
CA PRO A 60 1.20 -3.93 0.37
C PRO A 60 1.16 -5.04 1.43
N ALA A 61 0.39 -4.88 2.52
CA ALA A 61 0.25 -5.88 3.56
C ALA A 61 -1.13 -6.54 3.52
N SER A 62 -1.15 -7.85 3.72
CA SER A 62 -2.38 -8.60 3.98
C SER A 62 -2.27 -9.31 5.33
N ALA A 63 -3.33 -9.20 6.14
CA ALA A 63 -3.40 -9.75 7.48
C ALA A 63 -4.39 -10.91 7.54
N CYS A 64 -4.05 -11.97 8.27
CA CYS A 64 -4.94 -13.09 8.53
C CYS A 64 -5.95 -12.70 9.63
N GLN A 65 -7.22 -12.65 9.27
CA GLN A 65 -8.32 -12.22 10.12
C GLN A 65 -8.93 -13.40 10.88
N SER A 66 -9.67 -13.12 11.95
CA SER A 66 -10.27 -14.14 12.83
C SER A 66 -11.32 -15.03 12.15
N ASP A 67 -11.81 -14.64 10.96
CA ASP A 67 -12.71 -15.46 10.14
C ASP A 67 -11.95 -16.46 9.24
N GLY A 68 -10.62 -16.56 9.40
CA GLY A 68 -9.76 -17.44 8.62
C GLY A 68 -9.53 -16.95 7.20
N ARG A 69 -9.70 -15.65 6.94
CA ARG A 69 -9.45 -15.05 5.63
C ARG A 69 -8.37 -13.99 5.71
N TRP A 70 -7.61 -13.88 4.62
CA TRP A 70 -6.67 -12.80 4.40
C TRP A 70 -7.42 -11.52 4.03
N THR A 71 -6.95 -10.36 4.51
CA THR A 71 -7.43 -9.07 4.00
C THR A 71 -7.13 -8.94 2.49
N PRO A 72 -7.88 -8.14 1.74
CA PRO A 72 -7.72 -8.05 0.28
C PRO A 72 -6.27 -7.82 -0.15
N LYS A 73 -5.77 -8.69 -1.05
CA LYS A 73 -4.42 -8.56 -1.61
C LYS A 73 -4.31 -7.37 -2.56
N PRO A 74 -3.13 -6.78 -2.74
CA PRO A 74 -2.94 -5.73 -3.74
C PRO A 74 -2.98 -6.27 -5.17
N THR A 75 -3.13 -5.36 -6.12
CA THR A 75 -3.11 -5.65 -7.56
C THR A 75 -1.81 -5.15 -8.17
N CYS A 76 -1.15 -5.99 -8.98
CA CYS A 76 0.01 -5.59 -9.77
C CYS A 76 -0.44 -5.20 -11.19
N LEU A 77 -0.38 -3.90 -11.50
CA LEU A 77 -0.75 -3.36 -12.81
C LEU A 77 0.47 -3.16 -13.69
N ARG A 78 0.44 -3.66 -14.93
CA ARG A 78 1.47 -3.37 -15.91
C ARG A 78 1.40 -1.89 -16.28
N ILE A 79 2.52 -1.20 -16.16
CA ILE A 79 2.61 0.24 -16.40
C ILE A 79 3.33 0.56 -17.71
N CYS A 80 2.83 1.59 -18.38
CA CYS A 80 3.41 2.18 -19.57
C CYS A 80 3.73 3.65 -19.25
N LEU A 81 4.88 4.15 -19.69
CA LEU A 81 5.21 5.57 -19.56
C LEU A 81 4.57 6.33 -20.71
N ARG A 82 3.68 7.30 -20.41
CA ARG A 82 3.00 8.10 -21.43
C ARG A 82 3.66 9.47 -21.66
N GLY A 83 4.97 9.53 -21.45
CA GLY A 83 5.74 10.78 -21.51
C GLY A 83 5.82 11.48 -20.15
N ARG A 84 6.65 12.52 -20.14
CA ARG A 84 6.94 13.33 -18.97
C ARG A 84 5.90 14.45 -18.86
N ILE A 85 5.30 14.61 -17.68
CA ILE A 85 4.23 15.60 -17.43
C ILE A 85 4.81 16.82 -16.71
N GLU A 86 4.26 17.99 -17.03
CA GLU A 86 4.56 19.24 -16.33
C GLU A 86 3.45 19.51 -15.31
N ILE A 87 3.82 19.68 -14.05
CA ILE A 87 2.90 20.01 -12.95
C ILE A 87 3.36 21.29 -12.26
N SER A 88 2.41 22.08 -11.76
CA SER A 88 2.65 23.33 -11.02
C SER A 88 2.38 23.15 -9.53
N GLU A 89 2.78 24.12 -8.69
CA GLU A 89 2.48 24.12 -7.25
C GLU A 89 0.98 23.93 -6.95
N ARG A 90 0.09 24.41 -7.84
CA ARG A 90 -1.36 24.29 -7.68
C ARG A 90 -1.89 22.87 -7.84
N ASP A 91 -1.12 22.00 -8.48
CA ASP A 91 -1.50 20.61 -8.78
C ASP A 91 -1.04 19.64 -7.68
N ILE A 92 -0.32 20.15 -6.66
CA ILE A 92 0.26 19.34 -5.58
C ILE A 92 -0.68 19.35 -4.37
N THR A 93 -1.34 18.22 -4.10
CA THR A 93 -2.12 18.01 -2.88
C THR A 93 -1.31 17.22 -1.85
N GLY A 94 -0.99 17.81 -0.69
CA GLY A 94 -0.24 17.15 0.39
C GLY A 94 0.71 18.08 1.16
N ARG A 95 1.46 17.54 2.14
CA ARG A 95 2.51 18.27 2.86
C ARG A 95 3.87 17.93 2.23
N CYS A 96 4.38 18.79 1.35
CA CYS A 96 5.74 18.67 0.83
C CYS A 96 6.73 18.84 1.98
N SER A 97 7.54 17.81 2.26
CA SER A 97 8.54 17.88 3.36
C SER A 97 9.84 18.58 2.95
N SER A 98 10.07 18.81 1.67
CA SER A 98 11.20 19.59 1.15
C SER A 98 10.91 19.91 -0.32
N SER A 99 11.44 21.04 -0.79
CA SER A 99 11.44 21.48 -2.19
C SER A 99 11.66 20.34 -3.18
N CYS A 100 11.14 20.47 -4.42
CA CYS A 100 11.11 19.47 -5.52
C CYS A 100 12.47 18.77 -5.87
N SER A 101 13.55 18.95 -5.11
CA SER A 101 14.83 18.27 -5.27
C SER A 101 14.83 16.80 -4.86
N THR A 102 14.03 16.39 -3.86
CA THR A 102 13.98 14.99 -3.41
C THR A 102 12.64 14.71 -2.74
N GLN A 103 11.67 14.16 -3.47
CA GLN A 103 10.79 13.06 -3.01
C GLN A 103 9.59 12.87 -3.93
N ALA A 104 9.30 11.59 -4.21
CA ALA A 104 8.14 11.12 -4.93
C ALA A 104 6.85 11.66 -4.30
N HIS A 105 6.00 12.28 -5.11
CA HIS A 105 4.68 12.74 -4.69
C HIS A 105 3.77 11.54 -4.47
N LEU A 106 3.74 11.04 -3.23
CA LEU A 106 2.70 10.15 -2.76
C LEU A 106 1.39 10.96 -2.66
N GLY A 107 0.43 10.66 -3.53
CA GLY A 107 -0.96 11.09 -3.34
C GLY A 107 -1.55 12.12 -4.32
N ALA A 108 -0.92 12.38 -5.48
CA ALA A 108 -1.57 13.18 -6.53
C ALA A 108 -2.59 12.32 -7.31
N PHE A 109 -3.88 12.51 -7.05
CA PHE A 109 -4.94 11.97 -7.90
C PHE A 109 -5.05 12.84 -9.16
N LEU A 110 -4.42 12.43 -10.26
CA LEU A 110 -4.51 13.14 -11.53
C LEU A 110 -5.65 12.58 -12.38
N ASN A 111 -6.62 13.42 -12.75
CA ASN A 111 -7.75 13.12 -13.63
C ASN A 111 -7.35 12.83 -15.11
N HIS A 112 -6.09 12.49 -15.39
CA HIS A 112 -5.54 12.20 -16.72
C HIS A 112 -5.06 10.75 -16.91
N GLY A 113 -5.48 9.83 -16.04
CA GLY A 113 -5.11 8.40 -16.14
C GLY A 113 -3.74 8.05 -15.57
N CYS A 114 -3.07 8.99 -14.89
CA CYS A 114 -1.84 8.76 -14.16
C CYS A 114 -2.13 8.06 -12.82
N ILE A 115 -1.53 6.90 -12.60
CA ILE A 115 -1.71 6.13 -11.36
C ILE A 115 -0.53 6.26 -10.40
N LYS A 116 0.62 6.75 -10.88
CA LYS A 116 1.78 7.11 -10.05
C LYS A 116 2.68 8.10 -10.76
N ILE A 117 3.28 8.99 -9.96
CA ILE A 117 4.31 9.93 -10.41
C ILE A 117 5.66 9.53 -9.79
N SER A 118 6.74 9.61 -10.56
CA SER A 118 8.11 9.41 -10.06
C SER A 118 9.12 10.30 -10.79
N ALA A 119 10.38 10.26 -10.34
CA ALA A 119 11.51 10.92 -11.01
C ALA A 119 11.28 12.42 -11.31
N CYS A 120 10.64 13.12 -10.37
CA CYS A 120 10.38 14.55 -10.51
C CYS A 120 11.66 15.36 -10.48
N VAL A 121 11.79 16.29 -11.42
CA VAL A 121 12.88 17.25 -11.53
C VAL A 121 12.33 18.68 -11.61
N THR A 122 13.09 19.65 -11.10
CA THR A 122 12.71 21.07 -11.16
C THR A 122 12.96 21.62 -12.56
N LYS A 123 11.93 22.13 -13.23
CA LYS A 123 12.05 22.71 -14.57
C LYS A 123 12.32 24.22 -14.53
N HIS A 124 11.70 24.91 -13.57
CA HIS A 124 11.90 26.35 -13.35
C HIS A 124 12.07 26.67 -11.87
N SER A 125 13.09 27.47 -11.56
CA SER A 125 13.27 28.10 -10.25
C SER A 125 12.60 29.48 -10.23
N GLY A 126 11.93 29.80 -9.12
CA GLY A 126 11.26 31.05 -8.86
C GLY A 126 11.52 31.53 -7.43
N TRP A 127 11.18 32.80 -7.15
CA TRP A 127 11.35 33.40 -5.83
C TRP A 127 9.99 33.88 -5.31
N ALA A 128 9.58 33.38 -4.15
CA ALA A 128 8.44 33.92 -3.41
C ALA A 128 8.96 34.50 -2.09
N ARG A 129 9.01 35.84 -1.98
CA ARG A 129 9.41 36.59 -0.77
C ARG A 129 10.57 35.94 0.01
N TRP A 130 11.75 35.88 -0.62
CA TRP A 130 13.00 35.35 -0.04
C TRP A 130 13.09 33.82 0.12
N PHE A 131 12.13 33.05 -0.40
CA PHE A 131 12.23 31.59 -0.50
C PHE A 131 12.39 31.12 -1.95
N LEU A 132 13.25 30.12 -2.16
CA LEU A 132 13.40 29.42 -3.44
C LEU A 132 12.15 28.54 -3.65
N ARG A 133 11.29 28.92 -4.59
CA ARG A 133 10.08 28.18 -4.97
C ARG A 133 10.33 27.48 -6.32
N CYS A 134 9.80 26.28 -6.48
CA CYS A 134 9.77 25.60 -7.79
C CYS A 134 8.35 25.77 -8.34
N ASP A 135 8.19 26.65 -9.31
CA ASP A 135 6.85 26.93 -9.86
C ASP A 135 6.38 25.82 -10.81
N ILE A 136 7.33 25.07 -11.39
CA ILE A 136 7.07 23.95 -12.32
C ILE A 136 8.03 22.79 -12.03
N CYS A 137 7.46 21.60 -11.80
CA CYS A 137 8.19 20.35 -11.67
C CYS A 137 7.78 19.40 -12.81
N GLU A 138 8.76 18.70 -13.37
CA GLU A 138 8.60 17.81 -14.52
C GLU A 138 8.79 16.37 -14.03
N CYS A 139 7.82 15.48 -14.28
CA CYS A 139 7.82 14.15 -13.67
C CYS A 139 7.43 13.03 -14.64
N ASP A 140 7.86 11.80 -14.34
CA ASP A 140 7.41 10.62 -15.06
C ASP A 140 6.01 10.21 -14.61
N CYS A 141 5.09 10.04 -15.56
CA CYS A 141 3.75 9.55 -15.31
C CYS A 141 3.61 8.07 -15.70
N HIS A 142 3.27 7.24 -14.71
CA HIS A 142 2.95 5.83 -14.90
C HIS A 142 1.44 5.69 -15.10
N VAL A 143 1.04 5.20 -16.26
CA VAL A 143 -0.37 4.89 -16.58
C VAL A 143 -0.55 3.36 -16.73
N PRO A 144 -1.71 2.78 -16.40
CA PRO A 144 -1.99 1.39 -16.71
C PRO A 144 -1.85 1.16 -18.21
N CYS A 145 -1.13 0.12 -18.62
CA CYS A 145 -1.18 -0.33 -20.01
C CYS A 145 -2.57 -0.91 -20.27
N GLY A 146 -3.47 -0.15 -20.89
CA GLY A 146 -4.65 -0.71 -21.53
C GLY A 146 -4.28 -1.35 -22.86
N SER A 147 -4.76 -2.56 -23.14
CA SER A 147 -4.85 -3.01 -24.52
C SER A 147 -5.71 -1.98 -25.25
N SER A 148 -5.16 -1.31 -26.25
CA SER A 148 -5.96 -0.67 -27.29
C SER A 148 -7.13 -1.60 -27.63
N ARG A 149 -8.36 -1.16 -27.38
CA ARG A 149 -9.44 -1.49 -28.31
C ARG A 149 -9.50 -0.35 -29.30
#